data_AF-A0A6B0XDF6-F1
#
_entry.id   AF-A0A6B0XDF6-F1
#
_cell.length_a   1.000
_cell.length_b   1.000
_cell.length_c   1.000
_cell.angle_alpha   90.00
_cell.angle_beta   90.00
_cell.angle_gamma   90.00
#
_symmetry.space_group_name_H-M   'P 1'
#
loop_
_entity.id
_entity.type
_entity.pdbx_description
1 polymer ?
#
loop_
_entity_poly.entity_id
_entity_poly.type
_entity_poly.pdbx_seq_one_letter_code
_entity_poly.pdbx_strand_id
1 'polypeptide(L)' 'MCGTWELLADAVYQGGANELKKKGWATVGQEKSIWAERITPHMDVAINASPSFCYFHKKIRELI' A
#
# COMPACT_ATOMS: atom_id res chain seq x y z
N MET A 1 7.03 -4.61 7.99
CA MET A 1 7.16 -5.51 6.84
C MET A 1 8.20 -4.92 5.90
N CYS A 2 9.35 -5.57 5.74
CA CYS A 2 10.29 -5.22 4.66
C CYS A 2 9.80 -5.88 3.35
N GLY A 3 9.85 -5.17 2.22
CA GLY A 3 9.56 -5.74 0.89
C GLY A 3 8.16 -5.48 0.31
N THR A 4 7.18 -5.00 1.10
CA THR A 4 5.80 -4.87 0.61
C THR A 4 5.63 -3.72 -0.39
N TRP A 5 6.30 -2.60 -0.17
CA TRP A 5 6.20 -1.47 -1.09
C TRP A 5 7.11 -1.65 -2.30
N GLU A 6 8.21 -2.38 -2.16
CA GLU A 6 9.08 -2.76 -3.28
C GLU A 6 8.33 -3.63 -4.28
N LEU A 7 7.59 -4.64 -3.81
CA LEU A 7 6.78 -5.49 -4.68
C LEU A 7 5.71 -4.68 -5.41
N LEU A 8 5.07 -3.74 -4.71
CA LEU A 8 4.10 -2.84 -5.34
C LEU A 8 4.79 -1.96 -6.40
N ALA A 9 5.95 -1.40 -6.08
CA ALA A 9 6.73 -0.59 -7.02
C ALA A 9 7.09 -1.39 -8.29
N ASP A 10 7.54 -2.65 -8.15
CA ASP A 10 7.85 -3.52 -9.29
C ASP A 10 6.63 -3.80 -10.18
N ALA A 11 5.42 -3.75 -9.62
CA ALA A 11 4.18 -3.94 -10.37
C ALA A 11 3.67 -2.66 -11.05
N VAL A 12 3.79 -1.49 -10.41
CA VAL A 12 3.08 -0.26 -10.85
C VAL A 12 4.00 0.88 -11.29
N TYR A 13 5.28 0.85 -10.95
CA TYR A 13 6.22 1.92 -11.24
C TYR A 13 7.22 1.49 -12.32
N GLN A 14 7.42 2.34 -13.33
CA GLN A 14 8.32 2.03 -14.43
C GLN A 14 9.77 1.88 -13.93
N GLY A 15 10.37 0.72 -14.17
CA GLY A 15 11.70 0.37 -13.65
C GLY A 15 11.72 -0.15 -12.21
N GLY A 16 10.55 -0.29 -11.59
CA GLY A 16 10.37 -0.96 -10.31
C GLY A 16 10.99 -0.26 -9.11
N ALA A 17 11.13 -1.01 -8.02
CA ALA A 17 11.67 -0.53 -6.77
C ALA A 17 13.11 -0.03 -6.91
N ASN A 18 13.91 -0.64 -7.77
CA ASN A 18 15.31 -0.28 -7.98
C ASN A 18 15.47 1.12 -8.59
N GLU A 19 14.70 1.44 -9.65
CA GLU A 19 14.71 2.78 -10.22
C GLU A 19 14.10 3.81 -9.28
N LEU A 20 13.04 3.46 -8.56
CA LEU A 20 12.42 4.36 -7.61
C LEU A 20 13.36 4.71 -6.43
N LYS A 21 14.13 3.74 -5.92
CA LYS A 21 15.14 3.96 -4.86
C LYS A 21 16.23 4.94 -5.29
N LYS A 22 16.65 4.91 -6.55
CA LYS A 22 17.65 5.85 -7.09
C LYS A 22 17.18 7.31 -7.06
N LYS A 23 15.86 7.55 -7.10
CA LYS A 23 15.25 8.89 -7.01
C LYS A 23 15.15 9.46 -5.59
N GLY A 24 15.61 8.72 -4.58
CA GLY A 24 15.66 9.18 -3.19
C GLY A 24 14.37 8.99 -2.40
N TRP A 25 14.49 9.10 -1.08
CA TRP A 25 13.43 8.75 -0.12
C TRP A 25 12.17 9.62 -0.25
N ALA A 26 12.32 10.90 -0.61
CA ALA A 26 11.19 11.82 -0.78
C ALA A 26 10.27 11.37 -1.93
N THR A 27 10.87 11.03 -3.08
CA THR A 27 10.15 10.51 -4.25
C THR A 27 9.46 9.18 -3.94
N VAL A 28 10.14 8.27 -3.22
CA VAL A 28 9.54 7.02 -2.74
C VAL A 28 8.30 7.30 -1.88
N GLY A 29 8.37 8.28 -0.97
CA GLY A 29 7.25 8.69 -0.14
C GLY A 29 6.07 9.25 -0.94
N GLN A 30 6.37 10.10 -1.93
CA GLN A 30 5.36 10.68 -2.82
C GLN A 30 4.62 9.61 -3.61
N GLU A 31 5.34 8.68 -4.23
CA GLU A 31 4.74 7.57 -4.98
C GLU A 31 3.85 6.70 -4.08
N LYS A 32 4.30 6.38 -2.86
CA LYS A 32 3.49 5.65 -1.89
C LYS A 32 2.18 6.36 -1.55
N SER A 33 2.19 7.68 -1.40
CA SER A 33 0.97 8.48 -1.17
C SER A 33 0.02 8.37 -2.35
N ILE A 34 0.54 8.55 -3.57
CA ILE A 34 -0.23 8.45 -4.82
C ILE A 34 -0.88 7.07 -4.94
N TRP A 35 -0.15 6.00 -4.63
CA TRP A 35 -0.68 4.64 -4.68
C TRP A 35 -1.76 4.42 -3.63
N ALA A 36 -1.57 4.90 -2.40
CA ALA A 36 -2.58 4.81 -1.34
C ALA A 36 -3.88 5.52 -1.76
N GLU A 37 -3.79 6.73 -2.32
CA GLU A 37 -4.94 7.50 -2.81
C GLU A 37 -5.67 6.81 -3.96
N ARG A 38 -4.94 6.16 -4.87
CA ARG A 38 -5.52 5.54 -6.08
C ARG A 38 -6.02 4.12 -5.86
N ILE A 39 -5.36 3.32 -5.02
CA ILE A 39 -5.71 1.91 -4.81
C ILE A 39 -6.87 1.77 -3.83
N THR A 40 -6.85 2.55 -2.74
CA THR A 40 -7.82 2.40 -1.64
C THR A 40 -9.29 2.51 -2.08
N PRO A 41 -9.70 3.42 -2.99
CA PRO A 41 -11.09 3.50 -3.46
C PRO A 41 -11.60 2.26 -4.20
N HIS A 42 -10.69 1.43 -4.72
CA HIS A 42 -11.04 0.20 -5.42
C HIS A 42 -11.02 -1.04 -4.52
N MET A 43 -10.64 -0.88 -3.25
CA MET A 43 -10.62 -1.97 -2.28
C MET A 43 -12.01 -2.16 -1.67
N ASP A 44 -12.56 -3.36 -1.81
CA ASP A 44 -13.74 -3.74 -1.02
C ASP A 44 -13.30 -4.10 0.40
N VAL A 45 -13.63 -3.21 1.34
CA VAL A 45 -13.29 -3.34 2.77
C VAL A 45 -13.95 -4.57 3.40
N ALA A 46 -15.11 -5.00 2.91
CA ALA A 46 -15.88 -6.09 3.49
C ALA A 46 -15.31 -7.48 3.15
N ILE A 47 -14.59 -7.61 2.02
CA ILE A 47 -14.06 -8.89 1.52
C ILE A 47 -12.54 -8.90 1.38
N ASN A 48 -11.83 -8.03 2.10
CA ASN A 48 -10.37 -8.04 2.11
C ASN A 48 -9.82 -9.38 2.63
N ALA A 49 -8.90 -10.00 1.88
CA ALA A 49 -8.36 -11.31 2.22
C ALA A 49 -7.30 -11.30 3.34
N SER A 50 -6.79 -10.13 3.73
CA SER A 50 -5.72 -10.00 4.73
C SER A 50 -6.26 -10.24 6.16
N PRO A 51 -5.77 -11.27 6.88
CA PRO A 51 -6.25 -11.54 8.24
C PRO A 51 -6.00 -10.39 9.22
N SER A 52 -4.87 -9.70 9.08
CA SER A 52 -4.53 -8.56 9.94
C SER A 52 -5.43 -7.35 9.66
N PHE A 53 -5.78 -7.11 8.39
CA PHE A 53 -6.74 -6.07 8.04
C PHE A 53 -8.13 -6.40 8.58
N CYS A 54 -8.59 -7.63 8.42
CA CYS A 54 -9.88 -8.08 8.95
C CYS A 54 -9.96 -7.92 10.48
N TYR A 55 -8.90 -8.26 11.20
CA TYR A 55 -8.81 -8.04 12.63
C TYR A 55 -8.88 -6.54 12.98
N PHE A 56 -8.11 -5.70 12.29
CA PHE A 56 -8.14 -4.25 12.48
C PHE A 56 -9.54 -3.65 12.23
N HIS A 57 -10.14 -3.98 11.09
CA HIS A 57 -11.48 -3.54 10.72
C HIS A 57 -12.52 -3.96 11.77
N LYS A 58 -12.46 -5.21 12.24
CA LYS A 58 -13.31 -5.70 13.32
C LYS A 58 -13.15 -4.85 14.60
N LYS A 59 -11.92 -4.59 15.02
CA LYS A 59 -11.64 -3.78 16.23
C LYS A 59 -12.10 -2.34 16.12
N ILE A 60 -11.97 -1.72 14.95
CA ILE A 60 -12.52 -0.37 14.72
C ILE A 60 -14.04 -0.39 14.84
N ARG A 61 -14.73 -1.38 14.27
CA ARG A 61 -16.20 -1.49 14.36
C ARG A 61 -16.72 -1.81 15.77
N GLU A 62 -15.89 -2.37 16.65
CA GLU A 62 -16.26 -2.57 18.07
C GLU A 62 -16.25 -1.25 18.87
N LEU A 63 -15.66 -0.18 18.34
CA LEU A 63 -15.52 1.13 19.00
C LEU A 63 -16.56 2.18 18.56
N ILE A 64 -17.41 1.84 17.58
CA ILE A 64 -18.43 2.72 16.98
C ILE A 64 -19.79 2.10 17.27
#